data_AF-A0A382W9G8-F1
#
_entry.id   AF-A0A382W9G8-F1
#
_cell.length_a   1.000
_cell.length_b   1.000
_cell.length_c   1.000
_cell.angle_alpha   90.00
_cell.angle_beta   90.00
_cell.angle_gamma   90.00
#
_symmetry.space_group_name_H-M   'P 1'
#
loop_
_entity.id
_entity.type
_entity.pdbx_description
1 polymer ?
#
loop_
_entity_poly.entity_id
_entity_poly.type
_entity_poly.pdbx_seq_one_letter_code
_entity_poly.pdbx_strand_id
1 'polypeptide(L)'
;MSAIITDQLRILNSENFVAGIASTTNSYYAWIGLPNPEDFQSDWSENPPAPKDSFSEENDYWDTMIALKKLNSDDIARVVRKITWSSGTTYEMYRDDYSRSNLSPQTSSTNLYDTNYYVMNSNFRVYICLQNGTNPENTSGRPSLDEPLFTDLEPRSAGASGDGYIWKYLFTIDPNSIIKFDSTSFIPLPQNWSSNNDVAAVRNN
;
A
#
# COMPACT_ATOMS: atom_id res chain seq x y z
N MET A 1 15.67 -27.89 6.26
CA MET A 1 14.35 -27.86 5.60
C MET A 1 14.08 -26.41 5.23
N SER A 2 13.87 -26.10 3.96
CA SER A 2 13.51 -24.75 3.50
C SER A 2 11.99 -24.64 3.38
N ALA A 3 11.43 -23.52 3.83
CA ALA A 3 10.01 -23.20 3.69
C ALA A 3 9.88 -21.77 3.17
N ILE A 4 8.87 -21.51 2.34
CA ILE A 4 8.53 -20.18 1.84
C ILE A 4 7.09 -19.87 2.24
N ILE A 5 6.88 -18.68 2.80
CA ILE A 5 5.55 -18.14 3.03
C ILE A 5 5.22 -17.30 1.80
N THR A 6 4.19 -17.70 1.07
CA THR A 6 3.74 -16.96 -0.12
C THR A 6 3.01 -15.69 0.28
N ASP A 7 3.08 -14.68 -0.57
CA ASP A 7 2.38 -13.41 -0.30
C ASP A 7 0.86 -13.56 -0.34
N GLN A 8 0.34 -14.59 -1.02
CA GLN A 8 -1.09 -14.93 -0.99
C GLN A 8 -1.59 -15.20 0.42
N LEU A 9 -0.78 -15.82 1.29
CA LEU A 9 -1.16 -16.01 2.69
C LEU A 9 -1.23 -14.67 3.45
N ARG A 10 -0.32 -13.75 3.15
CA ARG A 10 -0.32 -12.40 3.76
C ARG A 10 -1.55 -11.60 3.33
N ILE A 11 -1.89 -11.65 2.04
CA ILE A 11 -3.08 -11.01 1.47
C ILE A 11 -4.33 -11.62 2.11
N LEU A 12 -4.43 -12.95 2.16
CA LEU A 12 -5.57 -13.64 2.77
C LEU A 12 -5.76 -13.27 4.25
N ASN A 13 -4.67 -13.19 5.02
CA ASN A 13 -4.74 -12.78 6.42
C ASN A 13 -5.24 -11.34 6.59
N SER A 14 -4.78 -10.43 5.71
CA SER A 14 -5.29 -9.05 5.68
C SER A 14 -6.78 -9.00 5.32
N GLU A 15 -7.22 -9.79 4.34
CA GLU A 15 -8.63 -9.87 3.96
C GLU A 15 -9.52 -10.42 5.07
N ASN A 16 -9.07 -11.48 5.75
CA ASN A 16 -9.77 -12.05 6.89
C ASN A 16 -9.89 -11.06 8.05
N PHE A 17 -8.85 -10.23 8.29
CA PHE A 17 -8.91 -9.20 9.34
C PHE A 17 -9.95 -8.12 9.03
N VAL A 18 -9.97 -7.61 7.79
CA VAL A 18 -10.96 -6.62 7.35
C VAL A 18 -12.38 -7.20 7.42
N ALA A 19 -12.56 -8.45 6.97
CA ALA A 19 -13.83 -9.15 7.06
C ALA A 19 -14.27 -9.39 8.52
N GLY A 20 -13.31 -9.65 9.42
CA GLY A 20 -13.56 -9.80 10.85
C GLY A 20 -14.13 -8.54 11.49
N ILE A 21 -13.64 -7.35 11.11
CA ILE A 21 -14.13 -6.07 11.63
C ILE A 21 -15.48 -5.68 10.99
N ALA A 22 -15.69 -6.03 9.72
CA ALA A 22 -16.98 -5.83 9.05
C ALA A 22 -18.08 -6.78 9.57
N SER A 23 -17.70 -7.87 10.24
CA SER A 23 -18.64 -8.81 10.85
C SER A 23 -19.33 -8.22 12.08
N THR A 24 -20.60 -8.58 12.29
CA THR A 24 -21.33 -8.23 13.52
C THR A 24 -20.96 -9.13 14.70
N THR A 25 -20.17 -10.18 14.50
CA THR A 25 -19.80 -11.15 15.54
C THR A 25 -18.84 -10.57 16.58
N ASN A 26 -17.86 -9.78 16.12
CA ASN A 26 -16.84 -9.18 16.99
C ASN A 26 -16.92 -7.66 16.88
N SER A 27 -16.57 -6.96 17.96
CA SER A 27 -16.43 -5.49 17.93
C SER A 27 -15.01 -5.12 18.29
N TYR A 28 -14.41 -4.28 17.44
CA TYR A 28 -13.05 -3.81 17.59
C TYR A 28 -13.08 -2.36 18.06
N TYR A 29 -12.19 -2.03 18.99
CA TYR A 29 -12.11 -0.70 19.59
C TYR A 29 -10.65 -0.24 19.58
N ALA A 30 -10.45 1.03 19.28
CA ALA A 30 -9.22 1.75 19.61
C ALA A 30 -9.46 2.52 20.90
N TRP A 31 -8.48 2.57 21.79
CA TRP A 31 -8.62 3.26 23.07
C TRP A 31 -7.44 4.20 23.31
N ILE A 32 -7.68 5.21 24.14
CA ILE A 32 -6.65 6.06 24.72
C ILE A 32 -6.72 5.96 26.24
N GLY A 33 -5.57 6.06 26.89
CA GLY A 33 -5.47 5.94 28.34
C GLY A 33 -4.18 6.51 28.88
N LEU A 34 -3.83 6.10 30.10
CA LEU A 34 -2.67 6.55 30.86
C LEU A 34 -2.67 8.08 31.10
N PRO A 35 -3.59 8.60 31.94
CA PRO A 35 -3.68 10.03 32.21
C PRO A 35 -2.49 10.59 32.99
N ASN A 36 -1.83 9.76 33.81
CA ASN A 36 -0.73 10.16 34.68
C ASN A 36 0.56 9.39 34.33
N PRO A 37 1.16 9.62 33.14
CA PRO A 37 2.35 8.89 32.72
C PRO A 37 3.57 9.16 33.62
N GLU A 38 3.64 10.34 34.26
CA GLU A 38 4.74 10.74 35.13
C GLU A 38 4.83 9.89 36.43
N ASP A 39 3.72 9.31 36.87
CA ASP A 39 3.70 8.39 38.03
C ASP A 39 4.47 7.08 37.73
N PHE A 40 4.58 6.71 36.45
CA PHE A 40 5.32 5.54 35.99
C PHE A 40 6.76 5.90 35.63
N GLN A 41 6.95 7.01 34.92
CA GLN A 41 8.27 7.48 34.52
C GLN A 41 8.27 9.01 34.32
N SER A 42 9.18 9.71 35.00
CA SER A 42 9.23 11.17 34.98
C SER A 42 9.51 11.79 33.60
N ASP A 43 10.19 11.07 32.71
CA ASP A 43 10.51 11.50 31.33
C ASP A 43 9.72 10.73 30.26
N TRP A 44 8.54 10.20 30.61
CA TRP A 44 7.71 9.40 29.68
C TRP A 44 7.45 10.09 28.33
N SER A 45 7.28 11.41 28.33
CA SER A 45 7.03 12.18 27.10
C SER A 45 8.22 12.24 26.14
N GLU A 46 9.44 12.02 26.65
CA GLU A 46 10.67 12.05 25.85
C GLU A 46 11.17 10.62 25.55
N ASN A 47 11.09 9.72 26.52
CA ASN A 47 11.57 8.34 26.41
C ASN A 47 10.54 7.34 26.97
N PRO A 48 9.39 7.13 26.29
CA PRO A 48 8.41 6.16 26.75
C PRO A 48 9.03 4.75 26.76
N PRO A 49 8.83 3.96 27.82
CA PRO A 49 9.35 2.61 27.89
C PRO A 49 8.62 1.70 26.89
N ALA A 50 9.29 0.62 26.49
CA ALA A 50 8.66 -0.37 25.62
C ALA A 50 7.46 -1.04 26.33
N PRO A 51 6.35 -1.31 25.62
CA PRO A 51 5.22 -2.05 26.19
C PRO A 51 5.66 -3.43 26.68
N LYS A 52 5.03 -3.89 27.77
CA LYS A 52 5.29 -5.21 28.34
C LYS A 52 4.08 -6.11 28.09
N ASP A 53 4.35 -7.33 27.66
CA ASP A 53 3.33 -8.34 27.40
C ASP A 53 3.23 -9.30 28.59
N SER A 54 2.46 -8.89 29.61
CA SER A 54 2.21 -9.67 30.82
C SER A 54 0.83 -9.35 31.40
N PHE A 55 0.22 -10.33 32.06
CA PHE A 55 -1.13 -10.19 32.63
C PHE A 55 -1.27 -9.04 33.65
N SER A 56 -0.20 -8.69 34.37
CA SER A 56 -0.24 -7.56 35.30
C SER A 56 -0.42 -6.25 34.52
N GLU A 57 0.41 -6.04 33.51
CA GLU A 57 0.37 -4.86 32.67
C GLU A 57 -0.90 -4.81 31.80
N GLU A 58 -1.45 -5.95 31.38
CA GLU A 58 -2.77 -5.99 30.74
C GLU A 58 -3.85 -5.41 31.65
N ASN A 59 -3.88 -5.79 32.94
CA ASN A 59 -4.82 -5.21 33.89
C ASN A 59 -4.60 -3.71 34.07
N ASP A 60 -3.35 -3.26 34.15
CA ASP A 60 -3.02 -1.83 34.26
C ASP A 60 -3.49 -1.04 33.02
N TYR A 61 -3.40 -1.63 31.82
CA TYR A 61 -3.95 -1.03 30.60
C TYR A 61 -5.46 -0.87 30.68
N TRP A 62 -6.18 -1.89 31.16
CA TRP A 62 -7.63 -1.83 31.36
C TRP A 62 -8.04 -0.78 32.39
N ASP A 63 -7.32 -0.67 33.51
CA ASP A 63 -7.61 0.29 34.58
C ASP A 63 -7.35 1.75 34.15
N THR A 64 -6.43 1.95 33.21
CA THR A 64 -6.04 3.29 32.73
C THR A 64 -6.74 3.74 31.45
N MET A 65 -7.64 2.93 30.87
CA MET A 65 -8.41 3.33 29.68
C MET A 65 -9.41 4.45 30.01
N ILE A 66 -9.35 5.55 29.26
CA ILE A 66 -10.23 6.72 29.48
C ILE A 66 -11.33 6.80 28.44
N ALA A 67 -11.02 6.47 27.19
CA ALA A 67 -11.98 6.55 26.11
C ALA A 67 -11.74 5.44 25.08
N LEU A 68 -12.84 4.91 24.55
CA LEU A 68 -12.84 3.91 23.49
C LEU A 68 -13.64 4.41 22.28
N LYS A 69 -13.11 4.17 21.09
CA LYS A 69 -13.77 4.39 19.81
C LYS A 69 -13.98 3.07 19.12
N LYS A 70 -15.24 2.71 18.87
CA LYS A 70 -15.57 1.56 18.02
C LYS A 70 -15.12 1.81 16.59
N LEU A 71 -14.42 0.84 16.02
CA LEU A 71 -14.02 0.82 14.62
C LEU A 71 -15.17 0.24 13.79
N ASN A 72 -15.66 1.00 12.82
CA ASN A 72 -16.69 0.54 11.89
C ASN A 72 -16.04 -0.03 10.63
N SER A 73 -16.80 -0.82 9.87
CA SER A 73 -16.39 -1.32 8.54
C SER A 73 -15.86 -0.21 7.64
N ASP A 74 -16.48 0.96 7.73
CA ASP A 74 -16.19 2.09 6.85
C ASP A 74 -14.93 2.84 7.27
N ASP A 75 -14.41 2.60 8.47
CA ASP A 75 -13.22 3.25 9.04
C ASP A 75 -11.92 2.49 8.73
N ILE A 76 -11.99 1.46 7.88
CA ILE A 76 -10.86 0.59 7.53
C ILE A 76 -10.72 0.47 6.02
N ALA A 77 -9.49 0.59 5.54
CA ALA A 77 -9.14 0.37 4.14
C ALA A 77 -7.83 -0.40 4.04
N ARG A 78 -7.72 -1.21 2.98
CA ARG A 78 -6.43 -1.79 2.57
C ARG A 78 -5.67 -0.72 1.82
N VAL A 79 -4.38 -0.60 2.11
CA VAL A 79 -3.53 0.43 1.52
C VAL A 79 -2.26 -0.17 0.93
N VAL A 80 -1.70 0.51 -0.07
CA VAL A 80 -0.38 0.20 -0.66
C VAL A 80 0.48 1.45 -0.65
N ARG A 81 1.79 1.28 -0.83
CA ARG A 81 2.74 2.39 -0.84
C ARG A 81 2.36 3.42 -1.91
N LYS A 82 2.39 4.70 -1.54
CA LYS A 82 2.13 5.80 -2.45
C LYS A 82 3.37 6.07 -3.30
N ILE A 83 3.20 5.97 -4.62
CA ILE A 83 4.24 6.31 -5.59
C ILE A 83 3.62 7.27 -6.58
N THR A 84 3.89 8.57 -6.44
CA THR A 84 3.37 9.59 -7.35
C THR A 84 4.26 9.68 -8.58
N TRP A 85 3.65 9.78 -9.76
CA TRP A 85 4.38 10.00 -10.99
C TRP A 85 5.03 11.39 -11.02
N SER A 86 6.26 11.47 -11.52
CA SER A 86 6.99 12.71 -11.76
C SER A 86 7.85 12.59 -13.01
N SER A 87 7.82 13.61 -13.85
CA SER A 87 8.65 13.70 -15.06
C SER A 87 10.14 13.63 -14.72
N GLY A 88 10.89 12.88 -15.52
CA GLY A 88 12.34 12.69 -15.36
C GLY A 88 12.74 11.62 -14.34
N THR A 89 11.77 10.94 -13.71
CA THR A 89 12.03 9.81 -12.82
C THR A 89 12.07 8.50 -13.61
N THR A 90 13.04 7.65 -13.30
CA THR A 90 13.11 6.28 -13.84
C THR A 90 12.35 5.35 -12.92
N TYR A 91 11.28 4.75 -13.44
CA TYR A 91 10.50 3.74 -12.73
C TYR A 91 10.96 2.34 -13.12
N GLU A 92 10.74 1.38 -12.24
CA GLU A 92 10.95 -0.03 -12.57
C GLU A 92 9.76 -0.57 -13.36
N MET A 93 10.00 -1.64 -14.13
CA MET A 93 8.92 -2.39 -14.76
C MET A 93 8.52 -3.57 -13.88
N TYR A 94 7.28 -4.01 -14.04
CA TYR A 94 6.79 -5.24 -13.44
C TYR A 94 7.56 -6.43 -14.02
N ARG A 95 8.35 -7.08 -13.17
CA ARG A 95 9.08 -8.31 -13.50
C ARG A 95 8.94 -9.32 -12.38
N ASP A 96 8.77 -10.57 -12.78
CA ASP A 96 8.62 -11.73 -11.89
C ASP A 96 9.96 -12.31 -11.44
N ASP A 97 11.07 -11.91 -12.06
CA ASP A 97 12.40 -12.47 -11.82
C ASP A 97 13.24 -11.70 -10.77
N TYR A 98 12.67 -10.68 -10.12
CA TYR A 98 13.32 -9.97 -9.02
C TYR A 98 13.53 -10.90 -7.83
N SER A 99 14.79 -11.03 -7.43
CA SER A 99 15.21 -11.98 -6.39
C SER A 99 16.53 -11.54 -5.75
N ARG A 100 17.00 -12.29 -4.75
CA ARG A 100 18.30 -12.02 -4.11
C ARG A 100 19.50 -12.06 -5.07
N SER A 101 19.38 -12.82 -6.17
CA SER A 101 20.41 -12.93 -7.21
C SER A 101 20.18 -11.96 -8.38
N ASN A 102 19.01 -11.33 -8.46
CA ASN A 102 18.60 -10.46 -9.54
C ASN A 102 17.85 -9.26 -8.96
N LEU A 103 18.63 -8.27 -8.52
CA LEU A 103 18.12 -7.09 -7.85
C LEU A 103 17.43 -6.14 -8.83
N SER A 104 16.46 -5.37 -8.33
CA SER A 104 15.83 -4.35 -9.17
C SER A 104 16.85 -3.27 -9.60
N PRO A 105 16.77 -2.76 -10.84
CA PRO A 105 17.78 -1.83 -11.34
C PRO A 105 17.84 -0.47 -10.64
N GLN A 106 16.75 0.01 -10.02
CA GLN A 106 16.71 1.34 -9.42
C GLN A 106 16.81 1.28 -7.89
N THR A 107 15.94 0.51 -7.23
CA THR A 107 15.90 0.42 -5.76
C THR A 107 16.82 -0.65 -5.17
N SER A 108 17.46 -1.48 -6.00
CA SER A 108 18.24 -2.66 -5.55
C SER A 108 17.42 -3.61 -4.66
N SER A 109 16.10 -3.68 -4.90
CA SER A 109 15.19 -4.50 -4.12
C SER A 109 15.31 -5.97 -4.50
N THR A 110 15.13 -6.84 -3.51
CA THR A 110 15.17 -8.31 -3.67
C THR A 110 13.80 -8.92 -3.96
N ASN A 111 12.75 -8.09 -3.97
CA ASN A 111 11.37 -8.46 -4.26
C ASN A 111 10.71 -7.34 -5.07
N LEU A 112 9.58 -7.65 -5.70
CA LEU A 112 8.84 -6.69 -6.52
C LEU A 112 8.11 -5.62 -5.69
N TYR A 113 7.56 -5.96 -4.52
CA TYR A 113 6.75 -5.03 -3.71
C TYR A 113 7.53 -3.81 -3.18
N ASP A 114 8.84 -3.96 -3.02
CA ASP A 114 9.76 -2.90 -2.63
C ASP A 114 10.31 -2.09 -3.83
N THR A 115 9.83 -2.35 -5.05
CA THR A 115 10.19 -1.59 -6.26
C THR A 115 9.13 -0.55 -6.62
N ASN A 116 9.47 0.40 -7.48
CA ASN A 116 8.58 1.43 -7.97
C ASN A 116 7.93 1.05 -9.31
N TYR A 117 7.29 -0.12 -9.35
CA TYR A 117 6.71 -0.71 -10.57
C TYR A 117 5.31 -0.19 -10.94
N TYR A 118 4.68 0.58 -10.05
CA TYR A 118 3.40 1.24 -10.28
C TYR A 118 3.47 2.70 -9.85
N VAL A 119 2.61 3.52 -10.42
CA VAL A 119 2.54 4.95 -10.16
C VAL A 119 1.09 5.43 -10.09
N MET A 120 0.88 6.49 -9.32
CA MET A 120 -0.35 7.26 -9.27
C MET A 120 -0.13 8.58 -10.03
N ASN A 121 -1.04 8.88 -10.96
CA ASN A 121 -1.02 10.12 -11.72
C ASN A 121 -1.72 11.27 -10.97
N SER A 122 -1.70 12.46 -11.57
CA SER A 122 -2.36 13.69 -11.09
C SER A 122 -3.88 13.58 -10.93
N ASN A 123 -4.52 12.66 -11.66
CA ASN A 123 -5.96 12.37 -11.60
C ASN A 123 -6.30 11.21 -10.65
N PHE A 124 -5.40 10.82 -9.75
CA PHE A 124 -5.55 9.71 -8.81
C PHE A 124 -5.86 8.35 -9.47
N ARG A 125 -5.34 8.16 -10.68
CA ARG A 125 -5.38 6.90 -11.42
C ARG A 125 -4.07 6.16 -11.19
N VAL A 126 -4.17 4.86 -10.93
CA VAL A 126 -3.02 3.99 -10.69
C VAL A 126 -2.72 3.20 -11.96
N TYR A 127 -1.45 3.19 -12.33
CA TYR A 127 -0.93 2.46 -13.49
C TYR A 127 0.22 1.56 -13.07
N ILE A 128 0.33 0.43 -13.75
CA ILE A 128 1.47 -0.47 -13.65
C ILE A 128 2.39 -0.27 -14.85
N CYS A 129 3.70 -0.20 -14.61
CA CYS A 129 4.72 -0.15 -15.63
C CYS A 129 5.00 -1.56 -16.12
N LEU A 130 4.72 -1.85 -17.39
CA LEU A 130 5.03 -3.15 -18.00
C LEU A 130 6.37 -3.13 -18.76
N GLN A 131 6.77 -1.96 -19.22
CA GLN A 131 8.07 -1.72 -19.84
C GLN A 131 8.51 -0.30 -19.50
N ASN A 132 9.76 -0.11 -19.11
CA ASN A 132 10.33 1.17 -18.70
C ASN A 132 11.39 1.69 -19.72
N GLY A 133 11.21 1.35 -20.99
CA GLY A 133 12.11 1.76 -22.07
C GLY A 133 13.49 1.09 -22.04
N THR A 134 13.62 -0.09 -21.42
CA THR A 134 14.89 -0.83 -21.43
C THR A 134 15.24 -1.32 -22.83
N ASN A 135 16.52 -1.22 -23.17
CA ASN A 135 17.11 -1.79 -24.37
C ASN A 135 18.51 -2.36 -24.03
N PRO A 136 19.14 -3.15 -24.90
CA PRO A 136 20.47 -3.72 -24.62
C PRO A 136 21.55 -2.69 -24.26
N GLU A 137 21.36 -1.42 -24.66
CA GLU A 137 22.26 -0.31 -24.37
C GLU A 137 21.93 0.42 -23.05
N ASN A 138 20.70 0.31 -22.56
CA ASN A 138 20.21 0.90 -21.32
C ASN A 138 19.38 -0.12 -20.54
N THR A 139 20.11 -0.96 -19.81
CA THR A 139 19.55 -2.04 -18.99
C THR A 139 18.84 -1.54 -17.73
N SER A 140 19.10 -0.30 -17.31
CA SER A 140 18.49 0.32 -16.12
C SER A 140 17.15 0.98 -16.41
N GLY A 141 16.80 1.21 -17.68
CA GLY A 141 15.57 1.90 -18.08
C GLY A 141 15.78 3.38 -18.33
N ARG A 142 14.79 4.00 -18.98
CA ARG A 142 14.83 5.43 -19.35
C ARG A 142 14.05 6.28 -18.33
N PRO A 143 14.31 7.59 -18.22
CA PRO A 143 13.45 8.47 -17.45
C PRO A 143 12.08 8.58 -18.15
N SER A 144 10.98 8.49 -17.38
CA SER A 144 9.63 8.72 -17.93
C SER A 144 9.42 10.21 -18.17
N LEU A 145 8.89 10.57 -19.33
CA LEU A 145 8.62 11.96 -19.71
C LEU A 145 7.13 12.25 -19.85
N ASP A 146 6.36 11.25 -20.28
CA ASP A 146 4.92 11.38 -20.51
C ASP A 146 4.12 10.75 -19.37
N GLU A 147 3.24 11.54 -18.75
CA GLU A 147 2.34 11.06 -17.70
C GLU A 147 1.20 10.21 -18.29
N PRO A 148 0.93 9.00 -17.75
CA PRO A 148 -0.20 8.19 -18.21
C PRO A 148 -1.54 8.82 -17.77
N LEU A 149 -2.38 9.18 -18.75
CA LEU A 149 -3.70 9.78 -18.53
C LEU A 149 -4.87 8.95 -19.12
N PHE A 150 -4.58 7.88 -19.86
CA PHE A 150 -5.60 7.06 -20.51
C PHE A 150 -6.32 6.13 -19.52
N THR A 151 -7.53 5.71 -19.86
CA THR A 151 -8.31 4.72 -19.07
C THR A 151 -8.56 3.43 -19.85
N ASP A 152 -7.96 3.31 -21.03
CA ASP A 152 -8.01 2.10 -21.85
C ASP A 152 -7.39 0.94 -21.06
N LEU A 153 -8.00 -0.25 -21.15
CA LEU A 153 -7.52 -1.45 -20.46
C LEU A 153 -6.27 -2.04 -21.11
N GLU A 154 -6.04 -1.72 -22.38
CA GLU A 154 -4.93 -2.23 -23.15
C GLU A 154 -3.62 -1.48 -22.81
N PRO A 155 -2.51 -2.21 -22.60
CA PRO A 155 -1.20 -1.60 -22.41
C PRO A 155 -0.80 -0.69 -23.56
N ARG A 156 -0.38 0.54 -23.26
CA ARG A 156 0.08 1.49 -24.28
C ARG A 156 1.06 2.52 -23.73
N SER A 157 1.73 3.23 -24.64
CA SER A 157 2.52 4.41 -24.29
C SER A 157 1.61 5.55 -23.85
N ALA A 158 2.10 6.34 -22.89
CA ALA A 158 1.39 7.51 -22.36
C ALA A 158 1.37 8.67 -23.36
N GLY A 159 2.43 8.82 -24.16
CA GLY A 159 2.55 9.88 -25.15
C GLY A 159 3.48 9.52 -26.31
N ALA A 160 4.00 10.56 -26.97
CA ALA A 160 4.79 10.47 -28.19
C ALA A 160 6.27 10.85 -27.96
N SER A 161 6.70 11.08 -26.71
CA SER A 161 8.07 11.48 -26.39
C SER A 161 9.11 10.37 -26.64
N GLY A 162 8.67 9.14 -26.91
CA GLY A 162 9.56 8.03 -27.25
C GLY A 162 10.41 7.53 -26.07
N ASP A 163 9.94 7.75 -24.83
CA ASP A 163 10.59 7.26 -23.61
C ASP A 163 10.58 5.72 -23.51
N GLY A 164 9.71 5.07 -24.29
CA GLY A 164 9.62 3.61 -24.38
C GLY A 164 8.82 2.99 -23.24
N TYR A 165 8.10 3.80 -22.44
CA TYR A 165 7.25 3.31 -21.38
C TYR A 165 5.96 2.71 -21.93
N ILE A 166 5.59 1.54 -21.39
CA ILE A 166 4.27 0.93 -21.59
C ILE A 166 3.59 0.84 -20.23
N TRP A 167 2.48 1.55 -20.11
CA TRP A 167 1.65 1.58 -18.92
C TRP A 167 0.40 0.72 -19.14
N LYS A 168 -0.08 0.07 -18.09
CA LYS A 168 -1.44 -0.50 -18.05
C LYS A 168 -2.22 0.15 -16.92
N TYR A 169 -3.45 0.58 -17.21
CA TYR A 169 -4.36 1.16 -16.23
C TYR A 169 -4.85 0.06 -15.26
N LEU A 170 -4.85 0.35 -13.95
CA LEU A 170 -5.34 -0.56 -12.91
C LEU A 170 -6.68 -0.11 -12.32
N PHE A 171 -6.75 1.07 -11.73
CA PHE A 171 -7.98 1.60 -11.17
C PHE A 171 -7.86 3.10 -10.91
N THR A 172 -8.99 3.75 -10.69
CA THR A 172 -9.08 5.12 -10.20
C THR A 172 -9.48 5.07 -8.74
N ILE A 173 -8.79 5.83 -7.88
CA ILE A 173 -9.13 5.90 -6.47
C ILE A 173 -10.37 6.81 -6.30
N ASP A 174 -11.37 6.34 -5.56
CA ASP A 174 -12.55 7.14 -5.23
C ASP A 174 -12.16 8.38 -4.40
N PRO A 175 -12.58 9.60 -4.79
CA PRO A 175 -12.33 10.82 -4.03
C PRO A 175 -12.69 10.74 -2.55
N ASN A 176 -13.77 10.05 -2.16
CA ASN A 176 -14.12 9.91 -0.75
C ASN A 176 -13.09 9.10 0.02
N SER A 177 -12.55 8.04 -0.61
CA SER A 177 -11.48 7.22 -0.03
C SER A 177 -10.18 8.00 0.12
N ILE A 178 -9.88 8.92 -0.82
CA ILE A 178 -8.71 9.81 -0.72
C ILE A 178 -8.83 10.71 0.50
N ILE A 179 -9.98 11.39 0.66
CA ILE A 179 -10.18 12.32 1.78
C ILE A 179 -10.03 11.61 3.13
N LYS A 180 -10.44 10.34 3.22
CA LYS A 180 -10.45 9.58 4.47
C LYS A 180 -9.14 8.82 4.77
N PHE A 181 -8.49 8.28 3.74
CA PHE A 181 -7.41 7.30 3.91
C PHE A 181 -6.12 7.67 3.19
N ASP A 182 -6.06 8.77 2.43
CA ASP A 182 -4.81 9.20 1.83
C ASP A 182 -3.82 9.65 2.89
N SER A 183 -2.56 9.30 2.68
CA SER A 183 -1.46 9.66 3.56
C SER A 183 -0.23 10.05 2.72
N THR A 184 0.82 10.50 3.39
CA THR A 184 2.09 10.81 2.72
C THR A 184 2.71 9.56 2.08
N SER A 185 2.52 8.39 2.69
CA SER A 185 3.23 7.16 2.33
C SER A 185 2.34 6.08 1.73
N PHE A 186 1.02 6.19 1.81
CA PHE A 186 0.09 5.13 1.41
C PHE A 186 -1.16 5.68 0.70
N ILE A 187 -1.66 4.89 -0.26
CA ILE A 187 -2.91 5.10 -1.01
C ILE A 187 -3.90 3.96 -0.76
N PRO A 188 -5.21 4.24 -0.71
CA PRO A 188 -6.21 3.21 -0.51
C PRO A 188 -6.44 2.38 -1.78
N LEU A 189 -6.70 1.09 -1.57
CA LEU A 189 -7.13 0.16 -2.61
C LEU A 189 -8.66 0.13 -2.71
N PRO A 190 -9.22 -0.23 -3.89
CA PRO A 190 -10.64 -0.48 -4.03
C PRO A 190 -11.13 -1.52 -3.03
N GLN A 191 -12.21 -1.17 -2.32
CA GLN A 191 -12.89 -2.12 -1.45
C GLN A 191 -13.63 -3.18 -2.27
N ASN A 192 -13.77 -4.38 -1.70
CA ASN A 192 -14.52 -5.48 -2.28
C ASN A 192 -14.12 -5.83 -3.72
N TRP A 193 -12.82 -5.97 -4.00
CA TRP A 193 -12.26 -6.20 -5.33
C TRP A 193 -13.02 -7.25 -6.17
N SER A 194 -13.49 -8.34 -5.56
CA SER A 194 -14.22 -9.43 -6.24
C SER A 194 -15.65 -9.10 -6.67
N SER A 195 -16.30 -8.11 -6.04
CA SER A 195 -17.70 -7.73 -6.32
C SER A 195 -17.88 -6.27 -6.73
N ASN A 196 -16.83 -5.47 -6.66
CA ASN A 196 -16.86 -4.05 -7.02
C ASN A 196 -16.97 -3.88 -8.55
N ASN A 197 -17.96 -3.08 -8.97
CA ASN A 197 -18.27 -2.81 -10.38
C ASN A 197 -17.31 -1.80 -11.02
N ASP A 198 -16.77 -0.85 -10.25
CA ASP A 198 -15.88 0.20 -10.75
C ASP A 198 -14.55 -0.39 -11.24
N VAL A 199 -14.16 -1.55 -10.69
CA VAL A 199 -12.97 -2.31 -11.08
C VAL A 199 -13.28 -3.55 -11.90
N ALA A 200 -14.56 -3.83 -12.19
CA ALA A 200 -14.95 -5.07 -12.88
C ALA A 200 -14.32 -5.19 -14.27
N ALA A 201 -14.21 -4.06 -14.99
CA ALA A 201 -13.59 -4.01 -16.31
C ALA A 201 -12.11 -4.43 -16.27
N VAL A 202 -11.36 -3.99 -15.25
CA VAL A 202 -9.94 -4.32 -15.08
C VAL A 202 -9.78 -5.74 -14.53
N ARG A 203 -10.64 -6.15 -13.59
CA ARG A 203 -10.61 -7.50 -13.00
C ARG A 203 -10.84 -8.60 -14.03
N ASN A 204 -11.69 -8.36 -15.03
CA ASN A 204 -12.10 -9.34 -16.03
C ASN A 204 -11.24 -9.28 -17.32
N ASN A 205 -10.25 -8.38 -17.39
CA ASN A 205 -9.36 -8.19 -18.53
C ASN A 205 -8.02 -8.90 -18.33
#